data_AF-A0A141XH88-F1
#
_entry.id   AF-A0A141XH88-F1
#
_cell.length_a   1.000
_cell.length_b   1.000
_cell.length_c   1.000
_cell.angle_alpha   90.00
_cell.angle_beta   90.00
_cell.angle_gamma   90.00
#
_symmetry.space_group_name_H-M   'P 1'
#
loop_
_entity.id
_entity.type
_entity.pdbx_description
1 polymer ?
#
loop_
_entity_poly.entity_id
_entity_poly.type
_entity_poly.pdbx_seq_one_letter_code
_entity_poly.pdbx_strand_id
1 'polypeptide(L)'
;VMSVYQGGYNFFCQNTHSGGEADNRMMNVLWWYYFSKLIEFMDTFFFILRKNNHQITFLHVYHHATMLNIWWFVMNWVPCGHSYFGATFNSFIHVLMYSYYGLSAVPAMRPYLWWKKYITQGQLVQFVLTMFQTSCAVVWPCGFPMGWLYFQI
;
A
#
# COMPACT_ATOMS: atom_id res chain seq x y z
N VAL A 1 7.68 -4.55 10.68
CA VAL A 1 8.82 -3.83 11.29
C VAL A 1 9.60 -4.74 12.22
N MET A 2 8.96 -5.33 13.25
CA MET A 2 9.65 -6.25 14.17
C MET A 2 10.24 -7.49 13.48
N SER A 3 9.53 -8.03 12.48
CA SER A 3 9.97 -9.18 11.65
C SER A 3 11.19 -8.86 10.76
N VAL A 4 11.33 -7.61 10.32
CA VAL A 4 12.45 -7.14 9.48
C VAL A 4 13.71 -6.99 10.33
N TYR A 5 13.55 -6.48 11.56
CA TYR A 5 14.66 -6.26 12.49
C TYR A 5 15.20 -7.59 13.08
N GLN A 6 14.32 -8.56 13.33
CA GLN A 6 14.72 -9.89 13.82
C GLN A 6 15.27 -10.83 12.73
N GLY A 7 14.94 -10.59 11.46
CA GLY A 7 15.33 -11.46 10.33
C GLY A 7 16.63 -11.09 9.62
N GLY A 8 17.38 -10.08 10.09
CA GLY A 8 18.60 -9.62 9.42
C GLY A 8 18.35 -9.06 8.00
N TYR A 9 17.15 -8.56 7.73
CA TYR A 9 16.75 -8.05 6.42
C TYR A 9 17.56 -6.78 6.08
N ASN A 10 18.23 -6.78 4.94
CA ASN A 10 19.02 -5.63 4.50
C ASN A 10 18.08 -4.63 3.81
N PHE A 11 17.95 -3.42 4.36
CA PHE A 11 16.99 -2.39 3.92
C PHE A 11 17.06 -2.07 2.42
N PHE A 12 18.22 -2.31 1.81
CA PHE A 12 18.50 -2.02 0.40
C PHE A 12 18.36 -3.23 -0.53
N CYS A 13 18.44 -4.47 -0.02
CA CYS A 13 18.78 -5.62 -0.86
C CYS A 13 18.34 -6.94 -0.22
N GLN A 14 17.19 -7.48 -0.65
CA GLN A 14 16.71 -8.77 -0.16
C GLN A 14 16.48 -9.74 -1.31
N ASN A 15 17.25 -10.83 -1.34
CA ASN A 15 17.02 -11.96 -2.25
C ASN A 15 15.77 -12.76 -1.84
N THR A 16 15.01 -13.23 -2.82
CA THR A 16 13.77 -14.03 -2.69
C THR A 16 13.98 -15.46 -2.18
N HIS A 17 15.17 -15.80 -1.68
CA HIS A 17 15.60 -17.19 -1.45
C HIS A 17 16.45 -17.40 -0.17
N SER A 18 16.35 -16.49 0.82
CA SER A 18 17.30 -16.47 1.96
C SER A 18 16.69 -16.56 3.36
N GLY A 19 15.38 -16.74 3.55
CA GLY A 19 14.77 -16.33 4.81
C GLY A 19 13.80 -17.25 5.53
N GLY A 20 13.86 -18.59 5.44
CA GLY A 20 13.22 -19.52 6.40
C GLY A 20 11.87 -19.07 7.02
N GLU A 21 11.78 -18.98 8.35
CA GLU A 21 10.57 -18.52 9.06
C GLU A 21 10.23 -17.03 8.86
N ALA A 22 11.21 -16.18 8.51
CA ALA A 22 11.01 -14.74 8.33
C ALA A 22 10.23 -14.43 7.04
N ASP A 23 10.50 -15.18 5.97
CA ASP A 23 9.78 -15.08 4.69
C ASP A 23 8.31 -15.48 4.87
N ASN A 24 8.02 -16.54 5.62
CA ASN A 24 6.65 -16.96 5.95
C ASN A 24 5.89 -15.88 6.75
N ARG A 25 6.55 -15.21 7.70
CA ARG A 25 5.94 -14.07 8.42
C ARG A 25 5.67 -12.90 7.48
N MET A 26 6.57 -12.63 6.53
CA MET A 26 6.41 -11.55 5.56
C MET A 26 5.28 -11.84 4.58
N MET A 27 5.18 -13.08 4.07
CA MET A 27 4.07 -13.56 3.25
C MET A 27 2.73 -13.39 3.96
N ASN A 28 2.63 -13.75 5.25
CA ASN A 28 1.41 -13.55 6.03
C ASN A 28 1.04 -12.06 6.16
N VAL A 29 2.01 -11.18 6.39
CA VAL A 29 1.76 -9.73 6.47
C VAL A 29 1.31 -9.17 5.11
N LEU A 30 1.92 -9.62 4.01
CA LEU A 30 1.54 -9.25 2.65
C LEU A 30 0.13 -9.77 2.29
N TRP A 31 -0.23 -10.96 2.77
CA TRP A 31 -1.57 -11.53 2.62
C TRP A 31 -2.62 -10.67 3.34
N TRP A 32 -2.36 -10.27 4.58
CA TRP A 32 -3.24 -9.35 5.31
C TRP A 32 -3.34 -7.97 4.64
N TYR A 33 -2.25 -7.48 4.06
CA TYR A 33 -2.25 -6.25 3.29
C TYR A 33 -3.13 -6.36 2.03
N TYR A 34 -3.03 -7.46 1.28
CA TYR A 34 -3.91 -7.72 0.13
C TYR A 34 -5.37 -7.79 0.55
N PHE A 35 -5.67 -8.47 1.66
CA PHE A 35 -7.03 -8.54 2.18
C PHE A 35 -7.58 -7.15 2.56
N SER A 36 -6.75 -6.26 3.11
CA SER A 36 -7.12 -4.86 3.33
C SER A 36 -7.53 -4.16 2.03
N LYS A 37 -6.81 -4.39 0.92
CA LYS A 37 -7.15 -3.80 -0.40
C LYS A 37 -8.49 -4.29 -0.93
N LEU A 38 -8.88 -5.53 -0.63
CA LEU A 38 -10.20 -6.06 -0.97
C LEU A 38 -11.30 -5.35 -0.16
N ILE A 39 -11.10 -5.14 1.14
CA ILE A 39 -12.05 -4.38 1.98
C ILE A 39 -12.19 -2.93 1.50
N GLU A 40 -11.08 -2.29 1.14
CA GLU A 40 -11.10 -0.93 0.59
C GLU A 40 -11.88 -0.83 -0.73
N PHE A 41 -11.76 -1.85 -1.58
CA PHE A 41 -12.55 -1.93 -2.82
C PHE A 41 -14.05 -2.09 -2.54
N MET A 42 -14.42 -2.79 -1.47
CA MET A 42 -15.82 -2.89 -1.03
C MET A 42 -16.40 -1.54 -0.59
N ASP A 43 -15.60 -0.62 -0.04
CA ASP A 43 -16.05 0.73 0.32
C ASP A 43 -16.57 1.50 -0.91
N THR A 44 -15.85 1.37 -2.03
CA THR A 44 -16.28 1.91 -3.33
C THR A 44 -17.59 1.27 -3.82
N PHE A 45 -17.75 -0.04 -3.62
CA PHE A 45 -19.00 -0.75 -3.93
C PHE A 45 -20.18 -0.20 -3.12
N PHE A 46 -20.00 0.07 -1.82
CA PHE A 46 -21.02 0.68 -0.97
C PHE A 46 -21.35 2.12 -1.40
N PHE A 47 -20.37 2.92 -1.85
CA PHE A 47 -20.64 4.26 -2.38
C PHE A 47 -21.44 4.24 -3.69
N ILE A 48 -21.16 3.28 -4.58
CA ILE A 48 -21.94 3.06 -5.82
C ILE A 48 -23.37 2.69 -5.46
N LEU A 49 -23.56 1.76 -4.52
CA LEU A 49 -24.88 1.32 -4.07
C LEU A 49 -25.67 2.44 -3.39
N ARG A 50 -24.99 3.34 -2.68
CA ARG A 50 -25.59 4.55 -2.05
C ARG A 50 -25.86 5.69 -3.05
N LYS A 51 -25.56 5.51 -4.36
CA LYS A 51 -25.65 6.54 -5.41
C LYS A 51 -24.86 7.83 -5.09
N ASN A 52 -23.82 7.75 -4.27
CA ASN A 52 -23.03 8.93 -3.89
C ASN A 52 -21.89 9.19 -4.88
N ASN A 53 -22.25 9.45 -6.14
CA ASN A 53 -21.32 9.54 -7.26
C ASN A 53 -20.35 10.72 -7.20
N HIS A 54 -20.60 11.71 -6.33
CA HIS A 54 -19.75 12.90 -6.22
C HIS A 54 -18.36 12.58 -5.64
N GLN A 55 -18.23 11.50 -4.87
CA GLN A 55 -16.95 11.07 -4.29
C GLN A 55 -16.22 10.02 -5.15
N ILE A 56 -16.93 9.37 -6.08
CA ILE A 56 -16.40 8.32 -6.94
C ILE A 56 -15.93 8.95 -8.25
N THR A 57 -14.65 9.31 -8.31
CA THR A 57 -14.03 9.73 -9.57
C THR A 57 -13.58 8.53 -10.38
N PHE A 58 -13.48 8.68 -11.69
CA PHE A 58 -12.92 7.64 -12.58
C PHE A 58 -11.54 7.18 -12.09
N LEU A 59 -10.69 8.13 -11.65
CA LEU A 59 -9.37 7.84 -11.12
C LEU A 59 -9.42 6.94 -9.88
N HIS A 60 -10.36 7.19 -8.96
CA HIS A 60 -10.52 6.38 -7.76
C HIS A 60 -10.87 4.92 -8.10
N VAL A 61 -11.86 4.71 -8.96
CA VAL A 61 -12.30 3.35 -9.36
C VAL A 61 -11.19 2.65 -10.14
N TYR A 62 -10.56 3.33 -11.09
CA TYR A 62 -9.45 2.78 -11.87
C TYR A 62 -8.28 2.38 -10.98
N HIS A 63 -7.89 3.23 -10.04
CA HIS A 63 -6.81 2.96 -9.09
C HIS A 63 -7.15 1.76 -8.18
N HIS A 64 -8.34 1.73 -7.57
CA HIS A 64 -8.73 0.65 -6.66
C HIS A 64 -8.90 -0.70 -7.39
N ALA A 65 -9.45 -0.70 -8.62
CA ALA A 65 -9.60 -1.90 -9.42
C ALA A 65 -8.26 -2.45 -9.92
N THR A 66 -7.37 -1.58 -10.42
CA THR A 66 -6.07 -2.02 -10.93
C THR A 66 -5.14 -2.46 -9.80
N MET A 67 -5.08 -1.73 -8.69
CA MET A 67 -4.24 -2.12 -7.54
C MET A 67 -4.60 -3.49 -6.96
N LEU A 68 -5.90 -3.83 -6.87
CA LEU A 68 -6.34 -5.14 -6.39
C LEU A 68 -5.83 -6.27 -7.29
N ASN A 69 -5.97 -6.11 -8.60
CA ASN A 69 -5.53 -7.11 -9.58
C ASN A 69 -4.01 -7.25 -9.59
N ILE A 70 -3.28 -6.13 -9.60
CA ILE A 70 -1.81 -6.11 -9.56
C ILE A 70 -1.29 -6.84 -8.32
N TRP A 71 -1.85 -6.55 -7.14
CA TRP A 71 -1.41 -7.20 -5.90
C TRP A 71 -1.73 -8.70 -5.85
N TRP A 72 -2.82 -9.14 -6.47
CA TRP A 72 -3.11 -10.57 -6.64
C TRP A 72 -2.03 -11.28 -7.45
N PHE A 73 -1.59 -10.69 -8.57
CA PHE A 73 -0.49 -11.25 -9.37
C PHE A 73 0.84 -11.23 -8.62
N VAL A 74 1.16 -10.13 -7.90
CA VAL A 74 2.37 -10.03 -7.07
C VAL A 74 2.41 -11.13 -6.01
N MET A 75 1.30 -11.37 -5.31
CA MET A 75 1.21 -12.41 -4.29
C MET A 75 1.41 -13.83 -4.82
N ASN A 76 0.98 -14.10 -6.06
CA ASN A 76 1.11 -15.42 -6.68
C ASN A 76 2.53 -15.70 -7.20
N TRP A 77 3.27 -14.67 -7.64
CA TRP A 77 4.56 -14.86 -8.35
C TRP A 77 5.78 -14.41 -7.57
N VAL A 78 5.70 -13.34 -6.76
CA VAL A 78 6.83 -12.83 -5.96
C VAL A 78 6.32 -12.21 -4.65
N PRO A 79 6.07 -13.01 -3.60
CA PRO A 79 5.58 -12.50 -2.32
C PRO A 79 6.69 -11.96 -1.41
N CYS A 80 7.87 -11.60 -1.93
CA CYS A 80 8.99 -11.13 -1.10
C CYS A 80 9.79 -10.02 -1.77
N GLY A 81 10.25 -9.05 -0.97
CA GLY A 81 11.22 -8.03 -1.38
C GLY A 81 10.84 -6.58 -1.06
N HIS A 82 11.25 -5.69 -1.97
CA HIS A 82 11.26 -4.23 -1.84
C HIS A 82 9.87 -3.58 -1.65
N SER A 83 8.80 -4.26 -2.10
CA SER A 83 7.41 -3.79 -2.06
C SER A 83 6.83 -3.65 -0.64
N TYR A 84 7.47 -4.23 0.38
CA TYR A 84 7.02 -4.12 1.77
C TYR A 84 7.06 -2.69 2.30
N PHE A 85 8.03 -1.87 1.86
CA PHE A 85 8.13 -0.50 2.33
C PHE A 85 6.94 0.35 1.86
N GLY A 86 6.62 0.26 0.56
CA GLY A 86 5.45 0.91 -0.01
C GLY A 86 4.15 0.45 0.65
N ALA A 87 4.00 -0.86 0.89
CA ALA A 87 2.83 -1.41 1.59
C ALA A 87 2.71 -0.89 3.03
N THR A 88 3.81 -0.83 3.78
CA THR A 88 3.82 -0.35 5.18
C THR A 88 3.44 1.12 5.27
N PHE A 89 4.04 1.97 4.43
CA PHE A 89 3.71 3.40 4.39
C PHE A 89 2.29 3.64 3.88
N ASN A 90 1.84 2.87 2.89
CA ASN A 90 0.46 2.93 2.40
C ASN A 90 -0.53 2.62 3.53
N SER A 91 -0.37 1.49 4.23
CA SER A 91 -1.22 1.15 5.38
C SER A 91 -1.21 2.23 6.45
N PHE A 92 -0.07 2.85 6.74
CA PHE A 92 0.02 3.92 7.73
C PHE A 92 -0.81 5.16 7.32
N ILE A 93 -0.64 5.64 6.09
CA ILE A 93 -1.43 6.76 5.55
C ILE A 93 -2.91 6.38 5.45
N HIS A 94 -3.21 5.13 5.14
CA HIS A 94 -4.57 4.62 5.03
C HIS A 94 -5.28 4.60 6.39
N VAL A 95 -4.59 4.19 7.46
CA VAL A 95 -5.12 4.28 8.83
C VAL A 95 -5.47 5.73 9.18
N LEU A 96 -4.61 6.70 8.85
CA LEU A 96 -4.88 8.12 9.08
C LEU A 96 -6.07 8.63 8.26
N MET A 97 -6.16 8.22 6.99
CA MET A 97 -7.24 8.60 6.08
C MET A 97 -8.59 8.03 6.53
N TYR A 98 -8.67 6.75 6.91
CA TYR A 98 -9.91 6.17 7.44
C TYR A 98 -10.29 6.73 8.80
N SER A 99 -9.31 7.03 9.65
CA SER A 99 -9.57 7.73 10.93
C SER A 99 -10.21 9.09 10.67
N TYR A 100 -9.74 9.84 9.68
CA TYR A 100 -10.36 11.09 9.26
C TYR A 100 -11.79 10.87 8.74
N TYR A 101 -12.03 9.86 7.91
CA TYR A 101 -13.38 9.56 7.43
C TYR A 101 -14.33 9.17 8.56
N GLY A 102 -13.89 8.33 9.50
CA GLY A 102 -14.66 7.97 10.70
C GLY A 102 -15.02 9.17 11.56
N LEU A 103 -14.06 10.08 11.79
CA LEU A 103 -14.31 11.34 12.51
C LEU A 103 -15.25 12.27 11.73
N SER A 104 -15.15 12.32 10.40
CA SER A 104 -16.02 13.16 9.55
C SER A 104 -17.47 12.69 9.48
N ALA A 105 -17.71 11.41 9.78
CA ALA A 105 -19.05 10.85 9.91
C ALA A 105 -19.79 11.40 11.13
N VAL A 106 -19.07 11.83 12.17
CA VAL A 106 -19.62 12.48 13.37
C VAL A 106 -19.83 13.98 13.10
N PRO A 107 -21.09 14.48 13.05
CA PRO A 107 -21.37 15.88 12.70
C PRO A 107 -20.69 16.90 13.61
N ALA A 108 -20.54 16.58 14.90
CA ALA A 108 -19.90 17.43 15.90
C ALA A 108 -18.38 17.60 15.71
N MET A 109 -17.73 16.64 15.03
CA MET A 109 -16.28 16.65 14.82
C MET A 109 -15.87 17.35 13.51
N ARG A 110 -16.81 17.51 12.56
CA ARG A 110 -16.61 18.21 11.27
C ARG A 110 -15.87 19.56 11.35
N PRO A 111 -16.19 20.49 12.27
CA PRO A 111 -15.49 21.78 12.33
C PRO A 111 -14.03 21.67 12.78
N TYR A 112 -13.64 20.60 13.48
CA TYR A 112 -12.29 20.41 14.00
C TYR A 112 -11.36 19.68 13.01
N LEU A 113 -11.84 19.30 11.82
CA LEU A 113 -11.12 18.52 10.82
C LEU A 113 -10.29 19.39 9.84
N TRP A 114 -9.56 20.39 10.36
CA TRP A 114 -8.71 21.30 9.57
C TRP A 114 -7.48 20.62 8.92
N TRP A 115 -7.02 19.53 9.52
CA TRP A 115 -5.86 18.75 9.12
C TRP A 115 -6.03 17.87 7.86
N LYS A 116 -7.17 17.95 7.14
CA LYS A 116 -7.40 17.23 5.87
C LYS A 116 -6.25 17.42 4.88
N LYS A 117 -5.72 18.64 4.78
CA LYS A 117 -4.63 19.00 3.84
C LYS A 117 -3.34 18.21 4.10
N TYR A 118 -3.01 17.96 5.37
CA TYR A 118 -1.81 17.22 5.73
C TYR A 118 -1.90 15.74 5.34
N ILE A 119 -3.11 15.16 5.40
CA ILE A 119 -3.35 13.78 4.95
C ILE A 119 -3.09 13.68 3.43
N THR A 120 -3.61 14.63 2.65
CA THR A 120 -3.37 14.65 1.19
C THR A 120 -1.90 14.90 0.85
N GLN A 121 -1.20 15.77 1.60
CA GLN A 121 0.24 15.95 1.44
C GLN A 121 1.01 14.65 1.76
N GLY A 122 0.61 13.93 2.82
CA GLY A 122 1.19 12.63 3.18
C GLY A 122 1.00 11.57 2.10
N GLN A 123 -0.17 11.52 1.47
CA GLN A 123 -0.43 10.63 0.32
C GLN A 123 0.51 10.93 -0.85
N LEU A 124 0.72 12.21 -1.17
CA LEU A 124 1.63 12.61 -2.25
C LEU A 124 3.09 12.28 -1.92
N VAL A 125 3.51 12.50 -0.67
CA VAL A 125 4.85 12.13 -0.20
C VAL A 125 5.07 10.62 -0.27
N GLN A 126 4.08 9.81 0.10
CA GLN A 126 4.14 8.36 -0.04
C GLN A 126 4.41 7.93 -1.48
N PHE A 127 3.75 8.55 -2.47
CA PHE A 127 4.00 8.26 -3.88
C PHE A 127 5.43 8.62 -4.29
N VAL A 128 5.91 9.81 -3.91
CA VAL A 128 7.28 10.25 -4.23
C VAL A 128 8.33 9.35 -3.58
N LEU A 129 8.15 8.98 -2.30
CA LEU A 129 9.07 8.09 -1.59
C LEU A 129 9.08 6.69 -2.20
N THR A 130 7.92 6.16 -2.56
CA THR A 130 7.82 4.83 -3.21
C THR A 130 8.49 4.85 -4.58
N MET A 131 8.25 5.88 -5.41
CA MET A 131 8.92 6.03 -6.71
C MET A 131 10.43 6.17 -6.58
N PHE A 132 10.91 7.00 -5.64
CA PHE A 132 12.34 7.17 -5.40
C PHE A 132 13.00 5.86 -4.99
N GLN A 133 12.38 5.15 -4.05
CA GLN A 133 12.86 3.87 -3.58
C GLN A 133 12.90 2.82 -4.70
N THR A 134 11.83 2.68 -5.50
CA THR A 134 11.81 1.76 -6.65
C THR A 134 12.88 2.14 -7.68
N SER A 135 13.11 3.44 -7.92
CA SER A 135 14.16 3.93 -8.81
C SER A 135 15.56 3.56 -8.32
N CYS A 136 15.83 3.69 -7.01
CA CYS A 136 17.10 3.26 -6.41
C CYS A 136 17.31 1.75 -6.54
N ALA A 137 16.26 0.93 -6.43
CA ALA A 137 16.33 -0.52 -6.65
C ALA A 137 16.56 -0.93 -8.11
N VAL A 138 16.16 -0.10 -9.08
CA VAL A 138 16.52 -0.30 -10.50
C VAL A 138 18.02 -0.04 -10.72
N VAL A 139 18.58 0.98 -10.06
CA VAL A 139 19.99 1.37 -10.20
C VAL A 139 20.95 0.41 -9.48
N TRP A 140 20.52 -0.19 -8.36
CA TRP A 140 21.29 -1.20 -7.61
C TRP A 140 20.62 -2.58 -7.72
N PRO A 141 20.87 -3.34 -8.81
CA PRO A 141 20.24 -4.63 -9.06
C PRO A 141 20.69 -5.67 -8.05
N CYS A 142 19.82 -5.97 -7.10
CA CYS A 142 20.07 -6.91 -6.02
C CYS A 142 19.57 -8.35 -6.30
N GLY A 143 19.60 -8.79 -7.55
CA GLY A 143 19.07 -10.12 -7.94
C GLY A 143 17.55 -10.19 -8.04
N PHE A 144 16.86 -9.05 -7.98
CA PHE A 144 15.40 -8.95 -8.18
C PHE A 144 15.07 -8.99 -9.68
N PRO A 145 14.02 -9.72 -10.13
CA PRO A 145 13.66 -9.75 -11.55
C PRO A 145 13.21 -8.36 -12.04
N MET A 146 14.02 -7.75 -12.91
CA MET A 146 13.83 -6.38 -13.43
C MET A 146 12.44 -6.12 -14.01
N GLY A 147 11.80 -7.12 -14.63
CA GLY A 147 10.44 -6.98 -15.17
C GLY A 147 9.39 -6.57 -14.13
N TRP A 148 9.54 -7.00 -12.88
CA TRP A 148 8.60 -6.64 -11.80
C TRP A 148 8.88 -5.24 -11.23
N LEU A 149 10.14 -4.80 -11.25
CA LEU A 149 10.52 -3.43 -10.89
C LEU A 149 9.94 -2.40 -11.87
N TYR A 150 9.94 -2.71 -13.17
CA TYR A 150 9.29 -1.87 -14.19
C TYR A 150 7.76 -1.86 -14.08
N PHE A 151 7.13 -2.93 -13.61
CA PHE A 151 5.69 -2.98 -13.39
C PHE A 151 5.24 -2.16 -12.16
N GLN A 152 6.19 -1.83 -11.27
CA GLN A 152 5.96 -1.11 -10.03
C GLN A 152 6.25 0.41 -10.14
N ILE A 153 6.92 0.85 -11.21
CA ILE A 153 7.10 2.26 -11.61
C ILE A 153 5.86 2.71 -12.39
#